data_AF-A0A0J6KBY6-F1
#
_entry.id   AF-A0A0J6KBY6-F1
#
_cell.length_a   1.000
_cell.length_b   1.000
_cell.length_c   1.000
_cell.angle_alpha   90.00
_cell.angle_beta   90.00
_cell.angle_gamma   90.00
#
_symmetry.space_group_name_H-M   'P 1'
#
loop_
_entity.id
_entity.type
_entity.pdbx_description
1 polymer ?
#
loop_
_entity_poly.entity_id
_entity_poly.type
_entity_poly.pdbx_seq_one_letter_code
_entity_poly.pdbx_strand_id
1 'polypeptide(L)'
;MQQTHSFPRRRRYKLPAHEQQDTLLPFVSYLPERSYPHYWQMPAPNDDFAANAAYGRECAGHLLQWLKDNQPYAGGGLLSRIARDIDFDDIDGRGYWIGFFNLLEHALLLSALHLKVFPYVDHYHRTHEGRIWRRQLEERFGRKH
;
A
#
# COMPACT_ATOMS: atom_id res chain seq x y z
N MET A 1 -7.60 22.48 -22.70
CA MET A 1 -6.24 21.88 -22.74
C MET A 1 -6.29 20.64 -21.87
N GLN A 2 -6.07 19.44 -22.43
CA GLN A 2 -6.01 18.21 -21.65
C GLN A 2 -4.77 18.26 -20.74
N GLN A 3 -4.96 18.29 -19.43
CA GLN A 3 -3.86 18.17 -18.47
C GLN A 3 -3.38 16.72 -18.49
N THR A 4 -2.31 16.43 -19.22
CA THR A 4 -1.65 15.12 -19.19
C THR A 4 -0.78 15.07 -17.93
N HIS A 5 -1.16 14.25 -16.94
CA HIS A 5 -0.33 14.04 -15.76
C HIS A 5 0.94 13.29 -16.16
N SER A 6 2.10 13.92 -15.98
CA SER A 6 3.36 13.20 -16.11
C SER A 6 3.45 12.16 -15.01
N PHE A 7 3.81 10.93 -15.36
CA PHE A 7 4.02 9.88 -14.37
C PHE A 7 5.11 10.25 -13.37
N PRO A 8 4.96 9.85 -12.10
CA PRO A 8 6.02 9.97 -11.11
C PRO A 8 7.27 9.21 -11.56
N ARG A 9 8.45 9.71 -11.19
CA ARG A 9 9.71 9.05 -11.52
C ARG A 9 9.86 7.74 -10.76
N ARG A 10 9.98 6.62 -11.49
CA ARG A 10 10.31 5.29 -10.97
C ARG A 10 11.63 5.33 -10.19
N ARG A 11 11.65 4.66 -9.04
CA ARG A 11 12.80 4.62 -8.12
C ARG A 11 12.82 3.31 -7.34
N ARG A 12 13.98 3.03 -6.73
CA ARG A 12 14.09 2.02 -5.67
C ARG A 12 13.78 2.65 -4.31
N TYR A 13 13.23 1.85 -3.40
CA TYR A 13 12.77 2.31 -2.09
C TYR A 13 13.66 1.86 -0.94
N LYS A 14 14.97 1.80 -1.18
CA LYS A 14 15.97 1.35 -0.20
C LYS A 14 16.49 2.55 0.59
N LEU A 15 15.96 2.82 1.79
CA LEU A 15 16.52 3.83 2.72
C LEU A 15 16.58 3.29 4.16
N PRO A 16 17.43 3.87 5.05
CA PRO A 16 17.83 3.22 6.30
C PRO A 16 16.80 3.29 7.44
N ALA A 17 15.77 4.14 7.37
CA ALA A 17 14.86 4.42 8.48
C ALA A 17 13.38 4.20 8.13
N HIS A 18 12.67 3.56 9.06
CA HIS A 18 11.33 2.98 8.98
C HIS A 18 10.18 3.94 8.57
N GLU A 19 10.03 5.06 9.28
CA GLU A 19 8.82 5.88 9.21
C GLU A 19 8.78 6.85 8.02
N GLN A 20 9.93 7.09 7.37
CA GLN A 20 10.03 8.02 6.25
C GLN A 20 9.79 7.34 4.89
N GLN A 21 9.72 6.01 4.83
CA GLN A 21 9.68 5.29 3.56
C GLN A 21 8.31 5.35 2.86
N ASP A 22 7.20 5.39 3.61
CA ASP A 22 5.86 5.47 3.02
C ASP A 22 5.70 6.75 2.19
N THR A 23 6.26 7.87 2.67
CA THR A 23 6.21 9.19 1.98
C THR A 23 7.01 9.26 0.68
N LEU A 24 7.81 8.23 0.39
CA LEU A 24 8.50 8.12 -0.91
C LEU A 24 7.52 7.68 -2.01
N LEU A 25 6.38 7.08 -1.65
CA LEU A 25 5.33 6.76 -2.61
C LEU A 25 4.75 8.07 -3.16
N PRO A 26 4.55 8.17 -4.48
CA PRO A 26 4.21 9.44 -5.13
C PRO A 26 2.81 9.97 -4.82
N PHE A 27 1.99 9.17 -4.15
CA PHE A 27 0.62 9.48 -3.75
C PHE A 27 0.46 9.56 -2.21
N VAL A 28 1.58 9.62 -1.48
CA VAL A 28 1.59 9.76 -0.02
C VAL A 28 2.17 11.12 0.34
N SER A 29 1.47 11.93 1.13
CA SER A 29 1.93 13.27 1.52
C SER A 29 1.49 13.63 2.93
N TYR A 30 2.28 14.44 3.65
CA TYR A 30 1.84 15.05 4.89
C TYR A 30 0.94 16.25 4.59
N LEU A 31 -0.23 16.29 5.24
CA LEU A 31 -1.14 17.43 5.19
C LEU A 31 -1.06 18.17 6.54
N PRO A 32 -1.09 19.53 6.54
CA PRO A 32 -1.01 20.31 7.78
C PRO A 32 -2.08 19.94 8.82
N GLU A 33 -3.27 19.49 8.41
CA GLU A 33 -4.36 19.15 9.32
C GLU A 33 -4.27 17.74 9.93
N ARG A 34 -3.22 16.95 9.63
CA ARG A 34 -3.11 15.55 10.06
C ARG A 34 -1.81 15.26 10.81
N SER A 35 -1.93 14.45 11.87
CA SER A 35 -0.78 13.90 12.62
C SER A 35 -0.10 12.71 11.92
N TYR A 36 -0.64 12.24 10.80
CA TYR A 36 -0.14 11.13 10.00
C TYR A 36 -0.28 11.43 8.50
N PRO A 37 0.52 10.80 7.61
CA PRO A 37 0.44 11.01 6.17
C PRO A 37 -0.94 10.68 5.59
N HIS A 38 -1.38 11.43 4.58
CA HIS A 38 -2.48 11.04 3.70
C HIS A 38 -1.94 10.07 2.64
N TYR A 39 -2.55 8.90 2.53
CA TYR A 39 -2.07 7.79 1.69
C TYR A 39 -2.70 7.71 0.30
N TRP A 40 -3.48 8.72 -0.07
CA TRP A 40 -4.11 8.83 -1.38
C TRP A 40 -4.21 10.29 -1.87
N GLN A 41 -3.09 10.87 -2.25
CA GLN A 41 -3.02 12.22 -2.83
C GLN A 41 -2.77 12.12 -4.32
N MET A 42 -3.86 12.07 -5.09
CA MET A 42 -3.81 12.03 -6.55
C MET A 42 -3.84 13.44 -7.12
N PRO A 43 -3.27 13.67 -8.32
CA PRO A 43 -3.52 14.88 -9.08
C PRO A 43 -5.03 15.10 -9.30
N ALA A 44 -5.41 16.35 -9.58
CA ALA A 44 -6.79 16.65 -9.96
C ALA A 44 -7.17 15.81 -11.19
N PRO A 45 -8.29 15.06 -11.15
CA PRO A 45 -8.69 14.22 -12.27
C PRO A 45 -8.93 15.06 -13.52
N ASN A 46 -8.59 14.49 -14.67
CA ASN A 46 -8.99 15.01 -15.97
C ASN A 46 -10.14 14.16 -16.56
N ASP A 47 -10.80 14.66 -17.60
CA ASP A 47 -11.93 13.97 -18.25
C ASP A 47 -11.53 12.65 -18.97
N ASP A 48 -10.24 12.32 -19.05
CA ASP A 48 -9.74 11.09 -19.65
C ASP A 48 -9.58 9.99 -18.60
N PHE A 49 -10.62 9.17 -18.49
CA PHE A 49 -10.64 7.99 -17.65
C PHE A 49 -9.43 7.06 -17.88
N ALA A 50 -9.01 6.86 -19.13
CA ALA A 50 -7.91 5.95 -19.45
C ALA A 50 -6.57 6.50 -18.96
N ALA A 51 -6.37 7.82 -19.05
CA ALA A 51 -5.21 8.51 -18.49
C ALA A 51 -5.18 8.40 -16.95
N ASN A 52 -6.32 8.65 -16.28
CA ASN A 52 -6.42 8.50 -14.82
C ASN A 52 -6.16 7.05 -14.39
N ALA A 53 -6.70 6.07 -15.13
CA ALA A 53 -6.42 4.65 -14.87
C ALA A 53 -4.96 4.27 -15.12
N ALA A 54 -4.30 4.85 -16.12
CA ALA A 54 -2.87 4.64 -16.34
C ALA A 54 -2.02 5.20 -15.18
N TYR A 55 -2.38 6.38 -14.67
CA TYR A 55 -1.71 6.96 -13.51
C TYR A 55 -1.92 6.11 -12.24
N GLY A 56 -3.14 5.61 -12.03
CA GLY A 56 -3.46 4.65 -10.96
C GLY A 56 -2.59 3.39 -11.04
N ARG A 57 -2.43 2.81 -12.23
CA ARG A 57 -1.53 1.67 -12.46
C ARG A 57 -0.08 2.01 -12.13
N GLU A 58 0.42 3.16 -12.54
CA GLU A 58 1.79 3.57 -12.22
C GLU A 58 1.99 3.69 -10.70
N CYS A 59 1.04 4.28 -9.98
CA CYS A 59 1.04 4.34 -8.52
C CYS A 59 1.04 2.94 -7.87
N ALA A 60 0.25 1.99 -8.39
CA ALA A 60 0.29 0.61 -7.90
C ALA A 60 1.65 -0.06 -8.19
N GLY A 61 2.28 0.24 -9.33
CA GLY A 61 3.64 -0.21 -9.65
C GLY A 61 4.67 0.29 -8.64
N HIS A 62 4.55 1.56 -8.21
CA HIS A 62 5.36 2.12 -7.13
C HIS A 62 5.14 1.39 -5.79
N LEU A 63 3.90 1.07 -5.43
CA LEU A 63 3.60 0.28 -4.23
C LEU A 63 4.22 -1.12 -4.30
N LEU A 64 4.08 -1.81 -5.42
CA LEU A 64 4.65 -3.16 -5.61
C LEU A 64 6.18 -3.14 -5.50
N GLN A 65 6.84 -2.16 -6.13
CA GLN A 65 8.29 -2.00 -6.02
C GLN A 65 8.71 -1.64 -4.59
N TRP A 66 7.93 -0.82 -3.89
CA TRP A 66 8.16 -0.51 -2.49
C TRP A 66 8.09 -1.76 -1.60
N LEU A 67 7.04 -2.59 -1.74
CA LEU A 67 6.90 -3.85 -1.01
C LEU A 67 8.04 -4.82 -1.31
N LYS A 68 8.49 -4.86 -2.56
CA LYS A 68 9.63 -5.68 -2.98
C LYS A 68 10.95 -5.23 -2.33
N ASP A 69 11.18 -3.93 -2.22
CA ASP A 69 12.39 -3.38 -1.59
C ASP A 69 12.33 -3.42 -0.05
N ASN A 70 11.13 -3.53 0.52
CA ASN A 70 10.83 -3.40 1.96
C ASN A 70 10.05 -4.61 2.51
N GLN A 71 10.47 -5.83 2.16
CA GLN A 71 9.76 -7.09 2.47
C GLN A 71 9.37 -7.30 3.94
N PRO A 72 10.22 -6.96 4.95
CA PRO A 72 9.86 -7.12 6.36
C PRO A 72 8.60 -6.34 6.79
N TYR A 73 8.20 -5.34 6.00
CA TYR A 73 7.06 -4.46 6.27
C TYR A 73 5.77 -4.89 5.58
N ALA A 74 5.84 -5.90 4.70
CA ALA A 74 4.64 -6.48 4.12
C ALA A 74 3.72 -7.03 5.23
N GLY A 75 2.44 -6.68 5.18
CA GLY A 75 1.46 -7.00 6.22
C GLY A 75 1.33 -5.94 7.33
N GLY A 76 2.11 -4.85 7.30
CA GLY A 76 2.03 -3.74 8.26
C GLY A 76 0.85 -2.76 8.06
N GLY A 77 -0.18 -3.15 7.31
CA GLY A 77 -1.38 -2.33 7.09
C GLY A 77 -1.24 -1.18 6.09
N LEU A 78 -0.20 -1.15 5.25
CA LEU A 78 -0.04 -0.07 4.27
C LEU A 78 -1.24 0.02 3.29
N LEU A 79 -1.70 -1.12 2.77
CA LEU A 79 -2.88 -1.17 1.88
C LEU A 79 -4.17 -0.69 2.57
N SER A 80 -4.35 -0.97 3.87
CA SER A 80 -5.54 -0.49 4.60
C SER A 80 -5.46 1.01 4.86
N ARG A 81 -4.28 1.57 5.11
CA ARG A 81 -4.08 3.03 5.20
C ARG A 81 -4.38 3.74 3.88
N ILE A 82 -3.96 3.15 2.76
CA ILE A 82 -4.29 3.63 1.40
C ILE A 82 -5.81 3.61 1.20
N ALA A 83 -6.45 2.45 1.38
CA ALA A 83 -7.89 2.30 1.18
C ALA A 83 -8.73 3.25 2.05
N ARG A 84 -8.31 3.51 3.29
CA ARG A 84 -8.95 4.46 4.19
C ARG A 84 -8.98 5.89 3.65
N ASP A 85 -7.94 6.28 2.91
CA ASP A 85 -7.77 7.64 2.41
C ASP A 85 -8.32 7.82 0.98
N ILE A 86 -8.82 6.75 0.35
CA ILE A 86 -9.56 6.84 -0.93
C ILE A 86 -10.98 7.32 -0.65
N ASP A 87 -11.39 8.37 -1.36
CA ASP A 87 -12.81 8.69 -1.51
C ASP A 87 -13.39 7.84 -2.64
N PHE A 88 -14.20 6.84 -2.29
CA PHE A 88 -14.83 5.95 -3.27
C PHE A 88 -16.08 6.56 -3.93
N ASP A 89 -16.61 7.66 -3.38
CA ASP A 89 -17.75 8.38 -3.93
C ASP A 89 -17.31 9.42 -4.97
N ASP A 90 -16.00 9.71 -5.09
CA ASP A 90 -15.41 10.56 -6.12
C ASP A 90 -15.44 9.87 -7.51
N ILE A 91 -16.46 10.24 -8.30
CA ILE A 91 -16.68 9.73 -9.65
C ILE A 91 -15.61 10.24 -10.63
N ASP A 92 -15.13 11.46 -10.45
CA ASP A 92 -14.17 12.10 -11.36
C ASP A 92 -12.79 11.46 -11.18
N GLY A 93 -12.41 11.17 -9.92
CA GLY A 93 -11.17 10.47 -9.55
C GLY A 93 -11.21 8.95 -9.75
N ARG A 94 -12.35 8.36 -10.13
CA ARG A 94 -12.52 6.90 -10.10
C ARG A 94 -11.54 6.10 -10.96
N GLY A 95 -11.06 6.71 -12.05
CA GLY A 95 -10.04 6.11 -12.91
C GLY A 95 -8.80 5.72 -12.13
N TYR A 96 -8.35 6.55 -11.19
CA TYR A 96 -7.15 6.30 -10.40
C TYR A 96 -7.26 5.03 -9.55
N TRP A 97 -8.32 4.88 -8.74
CA TRP A 97 -8.45 3.72 -7.86
C TRP A 97 -8.76 2.44 -8.65
N ILE A 98 -9.57 2.51 -9.72
CA ILE A 98 -9.79 1.36 -10.61
C ILE A 98 -8.46 0.88 -11.21
N GLY A 99 -7.69 1.81 -11.80
CA GLY A 99 -6.40 1.47 -12.39
C GLY A 99 -5.43 0.89 -11.37
N PHE A 100 -5.39 1.47 -10.17
CA PHE A 100 -4.55 1.02 -9.06
C PHE A 100 -4.89 -0.42 -8.65
N PHE A 101 -6.16 -0.69 -8.32
CA PHE A 101 -6.58 -2.02 -7.88
C PHE A 101 -6.49 -3.07 -9.00
N ASN A 102 -6.75 -2.70 -10.26
CA ASN A 102 -6.59 -3.62 -11.38
C ASN A 102 -5.15 -4.13 -11.49
N LEU A 103 -4.13 -3.28 -11.33
CA LEU A 103 -2.74 -3.76 -11.37
C LEU A 103 -2.42 -4.64 -10.16
N LEU A 104 -2.93 -4.30 -8.98
CA LEU A 104 -2.76 -5.13 -7.79
C LEU A 104 -3.40 -6.51 -7.96
N GLU A 105 -4.59 -6.59 -8.56
CA GLU A 105 -5.27 -7.85 -8.87
C GLU A 105 -4.41 -8.73 -9.79
N HIS A 106 -3.81 -8.16 -10.84
CA HIS A 106 -2.89 -8.90 -11.71
C HIS A 106 -1.64 -9.39 -10.95
N ALA A 107 -1.06 -8.55 -10.09
CA ALA A 107 0.09 -8.94 -9.27
C ALA A 107 -0.26 -10.05 -8.26
N LEU A 108 -1.46 -9.98 -7.67
CA LEU A 108 -2.00 -11.01 -6.77
C LEU A 108 -2.21 -12.32 -7.53
N LEU A 109 -2.80 -12.29 -8.73
CA LEU A 109 -2.98 -13.47 -9.57
C LEU A 109 -1.63 -14.14 -9.87
N LEU A 110 -0.64 -13.38 -10.34
CA LEU A 110 0.71 -13.89 -10.61
C LEU A 110 1.33 -14.55 -9.37
N SER A 111 1.15 -13.94 -8.20
CA SER A 111 1.66 -14.48 -6.94
C SER A 111 0.91 -15.74 -6.52
N ALA A 112 -0.41 -15.76 -6.66
CA ALA A 112 -1.29 -16.87 -6.31
C ALA A 112 -1.00 -18.12 -7.16
N LEU A 113 -0.64 -17.95 -8.45
CA LEU A 113 -0.21 -19.05 -9.32
C LEU A 113 1.02 -19.79 -8.80
N HIS A 114 1.85 -19.13 -7.99
CA HIS A 114 3.06 -19.72 -7.39
C HIS A 114 2.89 -20.09 -5.91
N LEU A 115 1.70 -19.91 -5.34
CA LEU A 115 1.43 -20.10 -3.91
C LEU A 115 0.40 -21.22 -3.69
N LYS A 116 0.67 -22.11 -2.73
CA LYS A 116 -0.39 -22.92 -2.12
C LYS A 116 -1.17 -22.02 -1.16
N VAL A 117 -2.17 -21.32 -1.69
CA VAL A 117 -2.87 -20.22 -0.99
C VAL A 117 -3.37 -20.63 0.39
N PHE A 118 -4.20 -21.68 0.51
CA PHE A 118 -4.76 -22.07 1.80
C PHE A 118 -3.72 -22.56 2.82
N PRO A 119 -2.76 -23.44 2.46
CA PRO A 119 -1.66 -23.77 3.38
C PRO A 119 -0.85 -22.56 3.85
N TYR A 120 -0.67 -21.55 2.99
CA TYR A 120 -0.01 -20.31 3.36
C TYR A 120 -0.84 -19.49 4.34
N VAL A 121 -2.16 -19.37 4.13
CA VAL A 121 -3.09 -18.73 5.08
C VAL A 121 -3.04 -19.43 6.44
N ASP A 122 -3.10 -20.76 6.47
CA ASP A 122 -3.02 -21.52 7.72
C ASP A 122 -1.69 -21.28 8.45
N HIS A 123 -0.58 -21.23 7.70
CA HIS A 123 0.73 -20.88 8.27
C HIS A 123 0.75 -19.45 8.81
N TYR A 124 0.11 -18.51 8.12
CA TYR A 124 0.02 -17.12 8.55
C TYR A 124 -0.76 -16.98 9.86
N HIS A 125 -1.94 -17.62 9.98
CA HIS A 125 -2.72 -17.65 11.22
C HIS A 125 -1.92 -18.22 12.39
N ARG A 126 -1.29 -19.40 12.23
CA ARG A 126 -0.46 -20.00 13.28
C ARG A 126 0.69 -19.10 13.72
N THR A 127 1.35 -18.44 12.77
CA THR A 127 2.45 -17.52 13.06
C THR A 127 1.97 -16.29 13.82
N HIS A 128 0.81 -15.75 13.44
CA HIS A 128 0.21 -14.60 14.11
C HIS A 128 -0.24 -14.93 15.53
N GLU A 129 -0.94 -16.05 15.73
CA GLU A 129 -1.32 -16.56 17.05
C GLU A 129 -0.10 -16.81 17.94
N GLY A 130 0.96 -17.40 17.40
CA GLY A 130 2.21 -17.61 18.12
C GLY A 130 2.89 -16.30 18.58
N ARG A 131 2.80 -15.23 17.77
CA ARG A 131 3.30 -13.89 18.16
C ARG A 131 2.46 -13.28 19.28
N ILE A 132 1.13 -13.39 19.19
CA ILE A 132 0.23 -12.91 20.25
C ILE A 132 0.50 -13.65 21.56
N TRP A 133 0.60 -14.97 21.51
CA TRP A 133 0.89 -15.81 22.68
C TRP A 133 2.23 -15.46 23.34
N ARG A 134 3.29 -15.28 22.54
CA ARG A 134 4.61 -14.86 23.05
C ARG A 134 4.52 -13.51 23.77
N ARG A 135 3.87 -12.52 23.16
CA ARG A 135 3.67 -11.20 23.77
C ARG A 135 2.93 -11.28 25.11
N GLN A 136 1.85 -12.08 25.17
CA GLN A 136 1.09 -12.28 26.40
C GLN A 136 1.91 -12.93 27.51
N LEU A 137 2.80 -13.87 27.16
CA LEU A 137 3.73 -14.47 28.11
C LEU A 137 4.77 -13.44 28.59
N GLU A 138 5.37 -12.67 27.68
CA GLU A 138 6.32 -11.60 28.03
C GLU A 138 5.70 -10.55 28.95
N GLU A 139 4.45 -10.14 28.72
CA GLU A 139 3.72 -9.21 29.60
C GLU A 139 3.39 -9.83 30.97
N ARG A 140 3.07 -11.14 31.00
CA ARG A 140 2.73 -11.87 32.23
C ARG A 140 3.96 -12.12 33.11
N PHE A 141 5.11 -12.41 32.50
CA PHE A 141 6.34 -12.77 33.21
C PHE A 141 7.35 -11.62 33.33
N GLY A 142 7.25 -10.58 32.49
CA GLY A 142 8.05 -9.36 32.56
C GLY A 142 7.55 -8.32 33.58
N ARG A 143 6.34 -8.48 34.13
CA ARG A 143 5.81 -7.69 35.26
C ARG A 143 6.33 -8.12 36.63
N LYS A 144 7.24 -9.09 36.70
CA LYS A 144 7.95 -9.46 37.92
C LYS A 144 9.34 -8.84 37.94
N HIS A 145 9.45 -7.51 38.00
CA HIS A 145 10.62 -6.79 38.54
C HIS A 145 10.21 -5.36 38.90
#